data_AF-A0A7Y2JL59-F1
#
_entry.id   AF-A0A7Y2JL59-F1
#
_cell.length_a   1.000
_cell.length_b   1.000
_cell.length_c   1.000
_cell.angle_alpha   90.00
_cell.angle_beta   90.00
_cell.angle_gamma   90.00
#
_symmetry.space_group_name_H-M   'P 1'
#
loop_
_entity.id
_entity.type
_entity.pdbx_description
1 polymer ?
#
loop_
_entity_poly.entity_id
_entity_poly.type
_entity_poly.pdbx_seq_one_letter_code
_entity_poly.pdbx_strand_id
1 'polypeptide(L)'
;MPDDRWLAAMTKGIFQAGFNWKVVENMWPGFETAFDGFDIGRCAMMSDDRFDALCKDRSIVRYPQKIRAVQENAVFLQEVTAEHGGFGRMVADWPATDCAGLLEKIKKDGARLGGNTGQYVLRSMGVDGYILARDVVGRLIAEGVIDKPPTSKSAMKAVQEAFNTWSGQSGRSLKEISRILATSCG
;
A
#
# COMPACT_ATOMS: atom_id res chain seq x y z
N MET A 1 14.38 -1.38 6.48
CA MET A 1 13.49 -2.53 6.25
C MET A 1 13.89 -3.16 4.92
N PRO A 2 14.15 -4.47 4.86
CA PRO A 2 14.51 -5.15 3.61
C PRO A 2 13.29 -5.33 2.68
N ASP A 3 13.54 -5.52 1.39
CA ASP A 3 12.49 -5.49 0.36
C ASP A 3 11.56 -6.70 0.38
N ASP A 4 12.01 -7.85 0.87
CA ASP A 4 11.16 -9.03 1.10
C ASP A 4 10.00 -8.71 2.04
N ARG A 5 10.24 -7.90 3.08
CA ARG A 5 9.19 -7.45 4.01
C ARG A 5 8.23 -6.44 3.38
N TRP A 6 8.71 -5.64 2.41
CA TRP A 6 7.84 -4.79 1.61
C TRP A 6 6.95 -5.59 0.66
N LEU A 7 7.52 -6.60 -0.01
CA LEU A 7 6.76 -7.51 -0.87
C LEU A 7 5.70 -8.28 -0.07
N ALA A 8 6.06 -8.76 1.12
CA ALA A 8 5.16 -9.38 2.08
C ALA A 8 4.00 -8.44 2.45
N ALA A 9 4.29 -7.19 2.81
CA ALA A 9 3.27 -6.21 3.17
C ALA A 9 2.34 -5.85 1.99
N MET A 10 2.90 -5.65 0.80
CA MET A 10 2.14 -5.43 -0.44
C MET A 10 1.21 -6.61 -0.73
N THR A 11 1.74 -7.83 -0.66
CA THR A 11 0.96 -9.06 -0.85
C THR A 11 -0.18 -9.14 0.16
N LYS A 12 0.09 -8.95 1.45
CA LYS A 12 -0.94 -8.96 2.49
C LYS A 12 -2.05 -7.94 2.19
N GLY A 13 -1.69 -6.70 1.86
CA GLY A 13 -2.65 -5.66 1.51
C GLY A 13 -3.52 -6.03 0.30
N ILE A 14 -2.91 -6.57 -0.76
CA ILE A 14 -3.60 -7.02 -1.97
C ILE A 14 -4.59 -8.15 -1.64
N PHE A 15 -4.20 -9.12 -0.81
CA PHE A 15 -5.05 -10.25 -0.46
C PHE A 15 -6.17 -9.86 0.51
N GLN A 16 -5.94 -8.92 1.44
CA GLN A 16 -6.96 -8.38 2.34
C GLN A 16 -7.97 -7.47 1.62
N ALA A 17 -7.58 -6.80 0.53
CA ALA A 17 -8.48 -5.95 -0.25
C ALA A 17 -9.68 -6.76 -0.78
N GLY A 18 -10.88 -6.41 -0.31
CA GLY A 18 -12.14 -7.07 -0.67
C GLY A 18 -12.30 -8.48 -0.09
N PHE A 19 -11.56 -8.83 0.95
CA PHE A 19 -11.59 -10.16 1.56
C PHE A 19 -11.59 -10.10 3.09
N ASN A 20 -11.94 -11.20 3.75
CA ASN A 20 -11.90 -11.26 5.21
C ASN A 20 -10.43 -11.25 5.70
N TRP A 21 -10.02 -10.15 6.32
CA TRP A 21 -8.65 -9.96 6.78
C TRP A 21 -8.17 -11.06 7.74
N LYS A 22 -9.06 -11.59 8.61
CA LYS A 22 -8.72 -12.66 9.55
C LYS A 22 -8.35 -13.95 8.84
N VAL A 23 -8.98 -14.24 7.71
CA VAL A 23 -8.66 -15.43 6.91
C VAL A 23 -7.26 -15.29 6.31
N VAL A 24 -6.90 -14.11 5.78
CA VAL A 24 -5.54 -13.87 5.26
C VAL A 24 -4.49 -13.99 6.37
N GLU A 25 -4.75 -13.43 7.55
CA GLU A 25 -3.84 -13.55 8.70
C GLU A 25 -3.64 -15.02 9.13
N ASN A 26 -4.72 -15.79 9.23
CA ASN A 26 -4.63 -17.21 9.59
C ASN A 26 -3.85 -18.05 8.57
N MET A 27 -3.90 -17.67 7.29
CA MET A 27 -3.17 -18.34 6.21
C MET A 27 -1.74 -17.79 6.01
N TRP A 28 -1.34 -16.75 6.74
CA TRP A 28 -0.07 -16.05 6.50
C TRP A 28 1.18 -16.95 6.56
N PRO A 29 1.29 -17.94 7.47
CA PRO A 29 2.42 -18.89 7.43
C PRO A 29 2.51 -19.69 6.11
N GLY A 30 1.35 -19.97 5.50
CA GLY A 30 1.27 -20.60 4.18
C GLY A 30 1.80 -19.67 3.09
N PHE A 31 1.45 -18.37 3.14
CA PHE A 31 1.99 -17.37 2.22
C PHE A 31 3.51 -17.24 2.33
N GLU A 32 4.06 -17.12 3.55
CA GLU A 32 5.52 -17.05 3.75
C GLU A 32 6.21 -18.28 3.16
N THR A 33 5.64 -19.48 3.31
CA THR A 33 6.23 -20.71 2.75
C THR A 33 6.10 -20.75 1.22
N ALA A 34 4.90 -20.47 0.69
CA ALA A 34 4.58 -20.57 -0.73
C ALA A 34 5.42 -19.62 -1.60
N PHE A 35 5.74 -18.44 -1.05
CA PHE A 35 6.57 -17.42 -1.71
C PHE A 35 8.03 -17.40 -1.24
N ASP A 36 8.55 -18.50 -0.66
CA ASP A 36 9.94 -18.65 -0.22
C ASP A 36 10.44 -17.49 0.67
N GLY A 37 9.64 -17.09 1.67
CA GLY A 37 9.92 -15.96 2.54
C GLY A 37 9.87 -14.61 1.82
N PHE A 38 9.16 -14.54 0.68
CA PHE A 38 9.10 -13.38 -0.20
C PHE A 38 10.46 -12.95 -0.76
N ASP A 39 11.35 -13.92 -1.02
CA ASP A 39 12.59 -13.66 -1.74
C ASP A 39 12.31 -12.98 -3.09
N ILE A 40 12.87 -11.78 -3.28
CA ILE A 40 12.57 -10.91 -4.42
C ILE A 40 12.95 -11.60 -5.73
N GLY A 41 14.13 -12.20 -5.81
CA GLY A 41 14.61 -12.83 -7.04
C GLY A 41 13.75 -14.02 -7.46
N ARG A 42 13.40 -14.89 -6.51
CA ARG A 42 12.53 -16.05 -6.74
C ARG A 42 11.12 -15.65 -7.14
N CYS A 43 10.57 -14.62 -6.50
CA CYS A 43 9.23 -14.13 -6.82
C CYS A 43 9.20 -13.44 -8.19
N ALA A 44 10.21 -12.62 -8.52
CA ALA A 44 10.31 -11.93 -9.80
C ALA A 44 10.48 -12.93 -10.97
N MET A 45 11.31 -13.96 -10.78
CA MET A 45 11.59 -15.00 -11.78
C MET A 45 10.62 -16.20 -11.70
N MET A 46 9.42 -16.02 -11.14
CA MET A 46 8.43 -17.09 -11.03
C MET A 46 8.02 -17.61 -12.42
N SER A 47 8.26 -18.90 -12.67
CA SER A 47 7.83 -19.60 -13.88
C SER A 47 6.32 -19.85 -13.89
N ASP A 48 5.77 -20.14 -15.07
CA ASP A 48 4.35 -20.48 -15.19
C ASP A 48 3.99 -21.80 -14.49
N ASP A 49 4.88 -22.79 -14.48
CA ASP A 49 4.67 -24.03 -13.71
C ASP A 49 4.53 -23.75 -12.21
N ARG A 50 5.37 -22.84 -11.68
CA ARG A 50 5.28 -22.43 -10.27
C ARG A 50 4.02 -21.61 -10.01
N PHE A 51 3.65 -20.72 -10.91
CA PHE A 51 2.40 -19.97 -10.83
C PHE A 51 1.18 -20.91 -10.78
N ASP A 52 1.15 -21.93 -11.64
CA ASP A 52 0.09 -22.94 -11.67
C ASP A 52 0.04 -23.80 -10.40
N ALA A 53 1.21 -24.11 -9.83
CA ALA A 53 1.31 -24.79 -8.55
C ALA A 53 0.72 -23.93 -7.41
N LEU A 54 1.06 -22.64 -7.35
CA LEU A 54 0.50 -21.69 -6.36
C LEU A 54 -1.02 -21.53 -6.53
N CYS A 55 -1.53 -21.51 -7.76
CA CYS A 55 -2.97 -21.45 -8.01
C CYS A 55 -3.73 -22.69 -7.47
N LYS A 56 -3.03 -23.80 -7.23
CA LYS A 56 -3.59 -25.04 -6.66
C LYS A 56 -3.30 -25.19 -5.16
N ASP A 57 -2.35 -24.44 -4.62
CA ASP A 57 -1.95 -24.52 -3.22
C ASP A 57 -3.07 -24.06 -2.29
N ARG A 58 -3.46 -24.93 -1.35
CA ARG A 58 -4.52 -24.68 -0.36
C ARG A 58 -4.02 -23.94 0.87
N SER A 59 -2.71 -23.78 1.02
CA SER A 59 -2.08 -23.03 2.11
C SER A 59 -2.26 -21.51 1.95
N ILE A 60 -2.59 -21.05 0.74
CA ILE A 60 -2.83 -19.64 0.38
C ILE A 60 -4.23 -19.42 -0.20
N VAL A 61 -4.64 -18.15 -0.27
CA VAL A 61 -5.86 -17.78 -0.99
C VAL A 61 -5.61 -17.91 -2.50
N ARG A 62 -6.30 -18.85 -3.15
CA ARG A 62 -6.16 -19.15 -4.57
C ARG A 62 -6.87 -18.11 -5.43
N TYR A 63 -6.16 -17.02 -5.72
CA TYR A 63 -6.65 -15.94 -6.58
C TYR A 63 -5.57 -15.62 -7.64
N PRO A 64 -5.68 -16.18 -8.86
CA PRO A 64 -4.62 -16.12 -9.87
C PRO A 64 -4.09 -14.70 -10.15
N GLN A 65 -4.97 -13.71 -10.29
CA GLN A 65 -4.54 -12.34 -10.60
C GLN A 65 -3.90 -11.62 -9.39
N LYS A 66 -4.12 -12.08 -8.16
CA LYS A 66 -3.43 -11.56 -6.97
C LYS A 66 -2.09 -12.27 -6.78
N ILE A 67 -2.00 -13.56 -7.12
CA ILE A 67 -0.74 -14.31 -7.16
C ILE A 67 0.19 -13.69 -8.21
N ARG A 68 -0.30 -13.38 -9.41
CA ARG A 68 0.51 -12.73 -10.45
C ARG A 68 1.00 -11.33 -10.02
N ALA A 69 0.18 -10.59 -9.28
CA ALA A 69 0.58 -9.31 -8.71
C ALA A 69 1.77 -9.42 -7.74
N VAL A 70 2.00 -10.58 -7.09
CA VAL A 70 3.20 -10.78 -6.25
C VAL A 70 4.47 -10.77 -7.12
N GLN A 71 4.45 -11.44 -8.28
CA GLN A 71 5.56 -11.41 -9.24
C GLN A 71 5.80 -10.00 -9.78
N GLU A 72 4.75 -9.32 -10.24
CA GLU A 72 4.84 -7.96 -10.78
C GLU A 72 5.42 -6.99 -9.74
N ASN A 73 4.98 -7.10 -8.48
CA ASN A 73 5.53 -6.30 -7.39
C ASN A 73 6.98 -6.68 -7.04
N ALA A 74 7.37 -7.95 -7.16
CA ALA A 74 8.77 -8.35 -6.95
C ALA A 74 9.70 -7.76 -8.03
N VAL A 75 9.27 -7.76 -9.29
CA VAL A 75 9.98 -7.09 -10.40
C VAL A 75 10.10 -5.58 -10.12
N PHE A 76 9.00 -4.93 -9.76
CA PHE A 76 9.00 -3.52 -9.39
C PHE A 76 9.98 -3.21 -8.25
N LEU A 77 10.00 -4.02 -7.19
CA LEU A 77 10.93 -3.84 -6.07
C LEU A 77 12.39 -4.05 -6.50
N GLN A 78 12.65 -4.98 -7.42
CA GLN A 78 13.99 -5.21 -7.98
C GLN A 78 14.48 -3.99 -8.76
N GLU A 79 13.63 -3.38 -9.58
CA GLU A 79 13.93 -2.14 -10.32
C GLU A 79 14.23 -0.98 -9.36
N VAL A 80 13.38 -0.76 -8.35
CA VAL A 80 13.61 0.26 -7.32
C VAL A 80 14.90 0.00 -6.54
N THR A 81 15.24 -1.27 -6.30
CA THR A 81 16.50 -1.62 -5.64
C THR A 81 17.71 -1.21 -6.46
N ALA A 82 17.67 -1.42 -7.77
CA ALA A 82 18.75 -1.01 -8.67
C ALA A 82 18.91 0.52 -8.73
N GLU A 83 17.82 1.28 -8.67
CA GLU A 83 17.83 2.74 -8.77
C GLU A 83 18.14 3.45 -7.44
N HIS A 84 17.58 2.95 -6.33
CA HIS A 84 17.57 3.66 -5.04
C HIS A 84 18.29 2.90 -3.92
N GLY A 85 18.80 1.69 -4.18
CA GLY A 85 19.41 0.85 -3.14
C GLY A 85 18.39 0.22 -2.18
N GLY A 86 17.12 0.10 -2.61
CA GLY A 86 16.04 -0.60 -1.92
C GLY A 86 14.77 0.24 -1.83
N PHE A 87 13.61 -0.42 -1.80
CA PHE A 87 12.32 0.26 -1.73
C PHE A 87 12.12 0.99 -0.40
N GLY A 88 12.58 0.37 0.70
CA GLY A 88 12.57 1.03 2.01
C GLY A 88 13.37 2.32 2.04
N ARG A 89 14.46 2.40 1.26
CA ARG A 89 15.28 3.61 1.14
C ARG A 89 14.59 4.68 0.30
N MET A 90 14.04 4.30 -0.86
CA MET A 90 13.22 5.20 -1.68
C MET A 90 12.08 5.84 -0.87
N VAL A 91 11.38 5.06 -0.04
CA VAL A 91 10.31 5.55 0.84
C VAL A 91 10.84 6.48 1.93
N ALA A 92 11.99 6.17 2.53
CA ALA A 92 12.59 7.01 3.57
C ALA A 92 13.11 8.36 3.03
N ASP A 93 13.62 8.36 1.81
CA ASP A 93 14.11 9.56 1.11
C ASP A 93 12.97 10.37 0.47
N TRP A 94 11.74 9.82 0.46
CA TRP A 94 10.57 10.50 -0.11
C TRP A 94 10.15 11.70 0.75
N PRO A 95 9.79 12.85 0.15
CA PRO A 95 9.36 14.02 0.92
C PRO A 95 8.15 13.72 1.81
N ALA A 96 8.27 13.97 3.12
CA ALA A 96 7.19 13.75 4.09
C ALA A 96 5.91 14.56 3.78
N THR A 97 6.06 15.65 3.03
CA THR A 97 4.97 16.53 2.57
C THR A 97 4.31 16.04 1.26
N ASP A 98 4.72 14.91 0.71
CA ASP A 98 4.23 14.37 -0.58
C ASP A 98 3.83 12.89 -0.50
N CYS A 99 2.96 12.56 0.46
CA CYS A 99 2.33 11.24 0.53
C CYS A 99 1.49 10.93 -0.73
N ALA A 100 0.83 11.92 -1.32
CA ALA A 100 0.07 11.77 -2.56
C ALA A 100 0.95 11.30 -3.73
N GLY A 101 2.14 11.89 -3.89
CA GLY A 101 3.11 11.49 -4.91
C GLY A 101 3.62 10.06 -4.68
N LEU A 102 3.91 9.69 -3.43
CA LEU A 102 4.32 8.32 -3.10
C LEU A 102 3.22 7.30 -3.45
N LEU A 103 1.96 7.62 -3.11
CA LEU A 103 0.81 6.78 -3.45
C LEU A 103 0.62 6.64 -4.96
N GLU A 104 0.83 7.70 -5.73
CA GLU A 104 0.76 7.66 -7.19
C GLU A 104 1.92 6.84 -7.78
N LYS A 105 3.15 6.95 -7.26
CA LYS A 105 4.30 6.14 -7.67
C LYS A 105 4.00 4.64 -7.51
N ILE A 106 3.59 4.21 -6.32
CA ILE A 106 3.33 2.79 -6.05
C ILE A 106 2.10 2.27 -6.79
N LYS A 107 1.11 3.12 -7.08
CA LYS A 107 -0.08 2.75 -7.87
C LYS A 107 0.27 2.57 -9.35
N LYS A 108 1.17 3.40 -9.87
CA LYS A 108 1.56 3.39 -11.28
C LYS A 108 2.46 2.20 -11.60
N ASP A 109 3.46 1.97 -10.74
CA ASP A 109 4.54 1.02 -11.04
C ASP A 109 4.34 -0.32 -10.33
N GLY A 110 3.56 -0.34 -9.25
CA GLY A 110 3.18 -1.57 -8.55
C GLY A 110 1.84 -2.13 -9.03
N ALA A 111 1.64 -3.43 -8.79
CA ALA A 111 0.46 -4.17 -9.17
C ALA A 111 -0.58 -4.23 -8.04
N ARG A 112 -1.81 -3.78 -8.32
CA ARG A 112 -2.95 -3.79 -7.37
C ARG A 112 -2.73 -3.00 -6.08
N LEU A 113 -1.83 -2.01 -6.09
CA LEU A 113 -1.55 -1.12 -4.96
C LEU A 113 -2.33 0.20 -4.99
N GLY A 114 -3.25 0.37 -5.93
CA GLY A 114 -4.12 1.56 -6.00
C GLY A 114 -5.20 1.61 -4.91
N GLY A 115 -5.94 2.73 -4.90
CA GLY A 115 -7.00 2.97 -3.92
C GLY A 115 -6.48 2.99 -2.49
N ASN A 116 -7.24 2.41 -1.56
CA ASN A 116 -6.84 2.36 -0.16
C ASN A 116 -5.78 1.28 0.12
N THR A 117 -5.55 0.32 -0.78
CA THR A 117 -4.57 -0.77 -0.57
C THR A 117 -3.18 -0.20 -0.32
N GLY A 118 -2.68 0.65 -1.20
CA GLY A 118 -1.37 1.30 -1.03
C GLY A 118 -1.29 2.13 0.25
N GLN A 119 -2.37 2.85 0.59
CA GLN A 119 -2.45 3.64 1.83
C GLN A 119 -2.31 2.75 3.08
N TYR A 120 -2.99 1.59 3.10
CA TYR A 120 -2.88 0.64 4.21
C TYR A 120 -1.52 -0.04 4.29
N VAL A 121 -0.92 -0.39 3.15
CA VAL A 121 0.43 -0.98 3.07
C VAL A 121 1.48 0.00 3.62
N LEU A 122 1.46 1.25 3.17
CA LEU A 122 2.39 2.26 3.69
C LEU A 122 2.21 2.46 5.20
N ARG A 123 0.95 2.56 5.67
CA ARG A 123 0.66 2.74 7.09
C ARG A 123 1.07 1.54 7.95
N SER A 124 0.91 0.30 7.49
CA SER A 124 1.35 -0.89 8.24
C SER A 124 2.87 -0.98 8.31
N MET A 125 3.57 -0.42 7.34
CA MET A 125 5.03 -0.33 7.30
C MET A 125 5.59 0.90 8.01
N GLY A 126 4.74 1.70 8.67
CA GLY A 126 5.16 2.81 9.52
C GLY A 126 5.39 4.14 8.80
N VAL A 127 5.04 4.23 7.50
CA VAL A 127 5.13 5.48 6.75
C VAL A 127 4.09 6.47 7.26
N ASP A 128 4.50 7.71 7.51
CA ASP A 128 3.57 8.78 7.87
C ASP A 128 2.77 9.21 6.65
N GLY A 129 1.45 9.10 6.76
CA GLY A 129 0.53 9.31 5.65
C GLY A 129 -0.91 9.21 6.11
N TYR A 130 -1.85 9.40 5.19
CA TYR A 130 -3.27 9.41 5.48
C TYR A 130 -4.01 8.26 4.81
N ILE A 131 -5.14 7.89 5.42
CA ILE A 131 -6.08 6.95 4.80
C ILE A 131 -7.41 7.64 4.55
N LEU A 132 -7.85 7.59 3.30
CA LEU A 132 -9.09 8.18 2.83
C LEU A 132 -10.25 7.21 3.07
N ALA A 133 -10.44 6.88 4.36
CA ALA A 133 -11.62 6.19 4.83
C ALA A 133 -12.86 7.08 4.71
N ARG A 134 -14.05 6.48 4.76
CA ARG A 134 -15.34 7.18 4.58
C ARG A 134 -15.43 8.47 5.41
N ASP A 135 -15.13 8.39 6.70
CA ASP A 135 -15.31 9.52 7.61
C ASP A 135 -14.22 10.59 7.42
N VAL A 136 -13.01 10.19 6.99
CA VAL A 136 -11.96 11.14 6.59
C VAL A 136 -12.38 11.92 5.34
N VAL A 137 -12.92 11.22 4.34
CA VAL A 137 -13.47 11.85 3.13
C VAL A 137 -14.65 12.75 3.48
N GLY A 138 -15.56 12.30 4.35
CA GLY A 138 -16.67 13.10 4.84
C GLY A 138 -16.21 14.40 5.48
N ARG A 139 -15.17 14.34 6.32
CA ARG A 139 -14.62 15.55 6.93
C ARG A 139 -13.91 16.47 5.94
N LEU A 140 -13.14 15.92 5.01
CA LEU A 140 -12.50 16.71 3.93
C LEU A 140 -13.55 17.46 3.08
N ILE A 141 -14.71 16.84 2.85
CA ILE A 141 -15.84 17.50 2.17
C ILE A 141 -16.46 18.59 3.04
N ALA A 142 -16.68 18.33 4.34
CA ALA A 142 -17.23 19.32 5.26
C ALA A 142 -16.31 20.56 5.43
N GLU A 143 -15.00 20.39 5.31
CA GLU A 143 -14.01 21.48 5.30
C GLU A 143 -13.86 22.17 3.93
N GLY A 144 -14.58 21.74 2.90
CA GLY A 144 -14.50 22.30 1.56
C GLY A 144 -13.19 22.00 0.82
N VAL A 145 -12.41 21.01 1.27
CA VAL A 145 -11.15 20.61 0.63
C VAL A 145 -11.40 19.89 -0.70
N ILE A 146 -12.43 19.05 -0.73
CA ILE A 146 -12.90 18.30 -1.91
C ILE A 146 -14.42 18.24 -1.92
N ASP A 147 -15.03 17.93 -3.07
CA ASP A 147 -16.48 17.82 -3.23
C ASP A 147 -17.00 16.37 -3.16
N LYS A 148 -16.11 15.40 -3.41
CA LYS A 148 -16.41 13.96 -3.47
C LYS A 148 -15.15 13.13 -3.20
N PRO A 149 -15.25 11.80 -3.03
CA PRO A 149 -14.08 10.94 -2.87
C PRO A 149 -13.02 11.20 -3.97
N PRO A 150 -11.75 11.47 -3.60
CA PRO A 150 -10.77 11.98 -4.54
C PRO A 150 -10.24 10.84 -5.42
N THR A 151 -10.45 10.95 -6.73
CA THR A 151 -9.95 9.99 -7.74
C THR A 151 -9.00 10.63 -8.75
N SER A 152 -9.01 11.96 -8.85
CA SER A 152 -8.14 12.72 -9.75
C SER A 152 -6.85 13.17 -9.07
N LYS A 153 -5.82 13.47 -9.88
CA LYS A 153 -4.56 14.06 -9.40
C LYS A 153 -4.77 15.40 -8.72
N SER A 154 -5.66 16.25 -9.23
CA SER A 154 -5.97 17.55 -8.63
C SER A 154 -6.62 17.41 -7.26
N ALA A 155 -7.58 16.49 -7.10
CA ALA A 155 -8.21 16.24 -5.81
C ALA A 155 -7.22 15.67 -4.80
N MET A 156 -6.36 14.73 -5.20
CA MET A 156 -5.30 14.20 -4.33
C MET A 156 -4.29 15.27 -3.90
N LYS A 157 -3.97 16.23 -4.78
CA LYS A 157 -3.13 17.38 -4.45
C LYS A 157 -3.79 18.30 -3.42
N ALA A 158 -5.08 18.62 -3.60
CA ALA A 158 -5.84 19.43 -2.64
C ALA A 158 -5.87 18.77 -1.25
N VAL A 159 -6.07 17.45 -1.20
CA VAL A 159 -5.98 16.67 0.04
C VAL A 159 -4.58 16.79 0.65
N GLN A 160 -3.51 16.59 -0.12
CA GLN A 160 -2.13 16.71 0.39
C GLN A 160 -1.86 18.10 0.96
N GLU A 161 -2.30 19.16 0.28
CA GLU A 161 -2.13 20.54 0.73
C GLU A 161 -2.88 20.83 2.04
N ALA A 162 -4.11 20.32 2.19
CA ALA A 162 -4.87 20.43 3.43
C ALA A 162 -4.16 19.72 4.59
N PHE A 163 -3.70 18.49 4.37
CA PHE A 163 -2.95 17.71 5.36
C PHE A 163 -1.64 18.40 5.76
N ASN A 164 -0.88 18.95 4.80
CA ASN A 164 0.33 19.71 5.07
C ASN A 164 0.04 20.97 5.89
N THR A 165 -1.04 21.69 5.54
CA THR A 165 -1.47 22.89 6.26
C THR A 165 -1.82 22.57 7.71
N TRP A 166 -2.64 21.55 7.95
CA TRP A 166 -3.02 21.12 9.29
C TRP A 166 -1.84 20.57 10.09
N SER A 167 -0.90 19.89 9.45
CA SER A 167 0.36 19.44 10.09
C SER A 167 1.20 20.63 10.54
N GLY A 168 1.41 21.63 9.67
CA GLY A 168 2.15 22.84 10.02
C GLY A 168 1.50 23.65 11.16
N GLN A 169 0.17 23.71 11.20
CA GLN A 169 -0.57 24.44 12.24
C GLN A 169 -0.58 23.71 13.60
N SER A 170 -0.69 22.39 13.59
CA SER A 170 -0.90 21.59 14.80
C SER A 170 0.36 20.93 15.35
N GLY A 171 1.43 20.84 14.55
CA GLY A 171 2.62 20.05 14.85
C GLY A 171 2.39 18.54 14.78
N ARG A 172 1.23 18.08 14.29
CA ARG A 172 0.85 16.66 14.22
C ARG A 172 1.29 16.00 12.92
N SER A 173 1.52 14.70 12.98
CA SER A 173 1.83 13.88 11.81
C SER A 173 0.60 13.70 10.90
N LEU A 174 0.80 13.33 9.63
CA LEU A 174 -0.30 13.08 8.70
C LEU A 174 -1.21 11.94 9.18
N LYS A 175 -0.60 10.90 9.77
CA LYS A 175 -1.29 9.77 10.39
C LYS A 175 -2.13 10.19 11.59
N GLU A 176 -1.65 11.11 12.43
CA GLU A 176 -2.40 11.64 13.56
C GLU A 176 -3.62 12.43 13.10
N ILE A 177 -3.42 13.33 12.14
CA ILE A 177 -4.51 14.10 11.52
C ILE A 177 -5.53 13.15 10.90
N SER A 178 -5.08 12.16 10.12
CA SER A 178 -5.96 11.17 9.48
C SER A 178 -6.81 10.42 10.50
N ARG A 179 -6.27 10.07 11.68
CA ARG A 179 -7.03 9.44 12.76
C ARG A 179 -8.04 10.38 13.40
N ILE A 180 -7.68 11.64 13.62
CA ILE A 180 -8.59 12.66 14.15
C ILE A 180 -9.78 12.86 13.21
N LEU A 181 -9.52 13.00 11.92
CA LEU A 181 -10.58 13.16 10.91
C LEU A 181 -11.49 11.93 10.86
N ALA A 182 -10.93 10.72 10.98
CA ALA A 182 -11.70 9.47 10.96
C ALA A 182 -12.69 9.33 12.13
N THR A 183 -12.47 10.02 13.26
CA THR A 183 -13.38 10.01 14.41
C THR A 183 -14.24 11.27 14.50
N SER A 184 -14.13 12.19 13.53
CA SER A 184 -14.78 13.51 13.59
C SER A 184 -16.18 13.55 12.98
N CYS A 185 -16.55 12.53 12.20
CA CYS A 185 -17.90 12.35 11.66
C CYS A 185 -18.49 11.10 12.32
N GLY A 186 -19.25 11.31 13.40
CA GLY A 186 -20.10 10.32 14.06
C GLY A 186 -21.57 10.62 13.82
#